data_AF-X0YEJ0-F1
#
_entry.id   AF-X0YEJ0-F1
#
_cell.length_a   1.000
_cell.length_b   1.000
_cell.length_c   1.000
_cell.angle_alpha   90.00
_cell.angle_beta   90.00
_cell.angle_gamma   90.00
#
_symmetry.space_group_name_H-M   'P 1'
#
loop_
_entity.id
_entity.type
_entity.pdbx_description
1 polymer ?
#
loop_
_entity_poly.entity_id
_entity_poly.type
_entity_poly.pdbx_seq_one_letter_code
_entity_poly.pdbx_strand_id
1 'polypeptide(L)'
;FETPRFRLMMEQSSRVMDRFEAEFGTLRCYEIGKLLHGRYWDFTDPSQLEERLKPEVHQKCEGVVKVAVSLAAHVLLEPVDLPE
;
A
#
# COMPACT_ATOMS: atom_id res chain seq x y z
N PHE A 1 22.52 9.13 11.14
CA PHE A 1 21.46 8.31 10.51
C PHE A 1 21.72 6.80 10.61
N GLU A 2 22.67 6.34 11.45
CA GLU A 2 23.05 4.92 11.52
C GLU A 2 22.80 4.32 12.91
N THR A 3 21.57 4.44 13.42
CA THR A 3 21.22 3.70 14.64
C THR A 3 20.71 2.30 14.25
N PRO A 4 20.96 1.27 15.07
CA PRO A 4 20.42 -0.07 14.84
C PRO A 4 18.89 -0.06 14.62
N ARG A 5 18.18 0.77 15.39
CA ARG A 5 16.73 0.97 15.26
C ARG A 5 16.30 1.55 13.91
N PHE A 6 17.05 2.52 13.38
CA PHE A 6 16.74 3.09 12.07
C PHE A 6 16.96 2.06 10.95
N ARG A 7 18.04 1.28 11.02
CA ARG A 7 18.29 0.20 10.05
C ARG A 7 17.19 -0.86 10.09
N LEU A 8 16.76 -1.28 11.29
CA LEU A 8 15.65 -2.21 11.44
C LEU A 8 14.36 -1.64 10.84
N MET A 9 14.02 -0.39 11.14
CA MET A 9 12.82 0.26 10.59
C MET A 9 12.85 0.28 9.05
N MET A 10 14.00 0.61 8.46
CA MET A 10 14.16 0.60 6.99
C MET A 10 14.00 -0.81 6.42
N GLU A 11 14.62 -1.82 7.04
CA GLU A 11 14.48 -3.23 6.61
C GLU A 11 13.02 -3.69 6.69
N GLN A 12 12.36 -3.47 7.82
CA GLN A 12 10.96 -3.80 8.01
C GLN A 12 10.07 -3.08 6.98
N SER A 13 10.33 -1.80 6.72
CA SER A 13 9.60 -1.05 5.70
C SER A 13 9.82 -1.66 4.31
N SER A 14 11.05 -2.00 3.92
CA SER A 14 11.34 -2.65 2.64
C SER A 14 10.58 -3.96 2.51
N ARG A 15 10.57 -4.80 3.56
CA ARG A 15 9.86 -6.09 3.54
C ARG A 15 8.35 -5.94 3.35
N VAL A 16 7.73 -4.91 3.94
CA VAL A 16 6.31 -4.61 3.70
C VAL A 16 6.08 -4.22 2.25
N MET A 17 6.93 -3.35 1.71
CA MET A 17 6.83 -2.85 0.34
C MET A 17 7.04 -3.99 -0.68
N ASP A 18 8.06 -4.82 -0.51
CA ASP A 18 8.34 -5.96 -1.39
C ASP A 18 7.17 -6.96 -1.41
N ARG A 19 6.60 -7.27 -0.24
CA ARG A 19 5.44 -8.18 -0.14
C ARG A 19 4.18 -7.56 -0.76
N PHE A 20 3.98 -6.25 -0.58
CA PHE A 20 2.85 -5.56 -1.19
C PHE A 20 2.98 -5.50 -2.72
N GLU A 21 4.18 -5.22 -3.24
CA GLU A 21 4.46 -5.23 -4.67
C GLU A 21 4.34 -6.64 -5.26
N ALA A 22 4.72 -7.69 -4.52
CA ALA A 22 4.51 -9.07 -4.96
C ALA A 22 3.01 -9.42 -5.10
N GLU A 23 2.14 -8.87 -4.25
CA GLU A 23 0.69 -9.09 -4.30
C GLU A 23 0.01 -8.32 -5.44
N PHE A 24 0.36 -7.03 -5.62
CA PHE A 24 -0.34 -6.14 -6.55
C PHE A 24 0.43 -5.83 -7.85
N GLY A 25 1.69 -6.24 -7.95
CA GLY A 25 2.60 -5.95 -9.07
C GLY A 25 3.08 -4.50 -9.13
N THR A 26 2.69 -3.65 -8.18
CA THR A 26 3.04 -2.23 -8.13
C THR A 26 2.74 -1.63 -6.76
N LEU A 27 3.44 -0.54 -6.44
CA LEU A 27 3.21 0.30 -5.26
C LEU A 27 2.33 1.52 -5.56
N ARG A 28 1.92 1.73 -6.81
CA ARG A 28 1.26 2.96 -7.26
C ARG A 28 -0.26 2.83 -7.23
N CYS A 29 -0.92 3.69 -6.44
CA CYS A 29 -2.37 3.67 -6.26
C CYS A 29 -3.17 3.76 -7.58
N TYR A 30 -2.74 4.58 -8.55
CA TYR A 30 -3.46 4.69 -9.82
C TYR A 30 -3.35 3.42 -10.69
N GLU A 31 -2.24 2.68 -10.59
CA GLU A 31 -2.07 1.39 -11.30
C GLU A 31 -2.91 0.29 -10.65
N ILE A 32 -2.93 0.24 -9.32
CA ILE A 32 -3.84 -0.64 -8.56
C ILE A 32 -5.30 -0.29 -8.88
N GLY A 33 -5.62 1.00 -8.96
CA GLY A 33 -6.93 1.46 -9.39
C GLY A 33 -7.32 0.90 -10.76
N LYS A 34 -6.40 0.92 -11.74
CA LYS A 34 -6.64 0.29 -13.03
C LYS A 34 -6.81 -1.23 -12.94
N LEU A 35 -6.06 -1.93 -12.09
CA LEU A 35 -6.26 -3.37 -11.88
C LEU A 35 -7.65 -3.68 -11.31
N LEU A 36 -8.12 -2.87 -10.36
CA LEU A 36 -9.41 -3.08 -9.67
C LEU A 36 -10.64 -2.65 -10.48
N HIS A 37 -10.46 -1.66 -11.37
CA HIS A 37 -11.58 -1.00 -12.06
C HIS A 37 -11.50 -1.07 -13.60
N GLY A 38 -10.39 -1.57 -14.15
CA GLY A 38 -10.18 -1.72 -15.60
C GLY A 38 -9.92 -0.41 -16.35
N ARG A 39 -9.79 0.73 -15.66
CA ARG A 39 -9.60 2.05 -16.27
C ARG A 39 -8.81 3.01 -15.39
N TYR A 40 -8.39 4.11 -16.00
CA TYR A 40 -7.97 5.32 -15.30
C TYR A 40 -9.11 6.34 -15.29
N TRP A 41 -8.98 7.34 -14.42
CA TRP A 41 -9.82 8.53 -14.41
C TRP A 41 -8.95 9.75 -14.64
N ASP A 42 -9.44 10.67 -15.46
CA ASP A 42 -8.88 12.00 -15.57
C ASP A 42 -9.45 12.89 -14.45
N PHE A 43 -8.61 13.33 -13.51
CA PHE A 43 -9.04 14.19 -12.42
C PHE A 43 -9.18 15.66 -12.83
N THR A 44 -8.78 16.03 -14.06
CA THR A 44 -9.06 17.34 -14.63
C THR A 44 -10.44 17.43 -15.29
N ASP A 45 -11.08 16.29 -15.55
CA ASP A 45 -12.48 16.18 -15.95
C ASP A 45 -13.38 16.07 -14.70
N PRO A 46 -14.22 17.09 -14.41
CA PRO A 46 -15.08 17.09 -13.23
C PRO A 46 -16.04 15.90 -13.15
N SER A 47 -16.51 15.39 -14.30
CA SER A 47 -17.45 14.26 -14.34
C SER A 47 -16.79 12.95 -13.92
N GLN A 48 -15.54 12.75 -14.33
CA GLN A 48 -14.74 11.58 -13.95
C GLN A 48 -14.25 11.67 -12.51
N LEU A 49 -13.94 12.87 -12.02
CA LEU A 49 -13.65 13.09 -10.59
C LEU A 49 -14.86 12.75 -9.73
N GLU A 50 -16.05 13.22 -10.11
CA GLU A 50 -17.30 12.91 -9.40
C GLU A 50 -17.58 11.40 -9.41
N GLU A 51 -17.40 10.72 -10.54
CA GLU A 51 -17.49 9.26 -10.63
C GLU A 51 -16.50 8.57 -9.67
N ARG A 52 -15.23 9.01 -9.68
CA ARG A 52 -14.18 8.43 -8.84
C ARG A 52 -14.50 8.55 -7.35
N LEU A 53 -15.15 9.63 -6.94
CA LEU A 53 -15.50 9.94 -5.56
C LEU A 53 -16.69 9.15 -5.01
N LYS A 54 -17.38 8.38 -5.85
CA LYS A 54 -18.53 7.58 -5.41
C LYS A 54 -18.09 6.46 -4.46
N PRO A 55 -18.82 6.20 -3.36
CA PRO A 55 -18.45 5.19 -2.37
C PRO A 55 -18.18 3.82 -2.95
N GLU A 56 -18.97 3.38 -3.93
CA GLU A 56 -18.82 2.08 -4.59
C GLU A 56 -17.48 1.92 -5.33
N VAL A 57 -16.87 3.01 -5.79
CA VAL A 57 -15.54 2.99 -6.40
C VAL A 57 -14.48 2.92 -5.29
N HIS A 58 -14.64 3.69 -4.22
CA HIS A 58 -13.70 3.72 -3.10
C HIS A 58 -13.68 2.43 -2.25
N GLN A 59 -14.78 1.70 -2.14
CA GLN A 59 -14.87 0.47 -1.35
C GLN A 59 -13.85 -0.59 -1.77
N LYS A 60 -13.48 -0.66 -3.06
CA LYS A 60 -12.44 -1.60 -3.51
C LYS A 60 -11.05 -1.27 -2.94
N CYS A 61 -10.78 -0.01 -2.60
CA CYS A 61 -9.53 0.37 -1.94
C CYS A 61 -9.43 -0.18 -0.51
N GLU A 62 -10.56 -0.45 0.16
CA GLU A 62 -10.56 -1.02 1.51
C GLU A 62 -9.86 -2.38 1.55
N GLY A 63 -10.07 -3.23 0.53
CA GLY A 63 -9.41 -4.52 0.40
C GLY A 63 -7.88 -4.39 0.31
N VAL A 64 -7.40 -3.43 -0.48
CA VAL A 64 -5.97 -3.13 -0.63
C VAL A 64 -5.37 -2.65 0.70
N VAL A 65 -6.08 -1.78 1.42
CA VAL A 65 -5.66 -1.29 2.74
C VAL A 65 -5.59 -2.44 3.75
N LYS A 66 -6.57 -3.35 3.77
CA LYS A 66 -6.54 -4.52 4.66
C LYS A 66 -5.31 -5.39 4.41
N VAL A 67 -4.91 -5.59 3.15
CA VAL A 67 -3.69 -6.32 2.82
C VAL A 67 -2.46 -5.57 3.34
N ALA A 68 -2.33 -4.27 3.04
CA ALA A 68 -1.19 -3.46 3.50
C ALA A 68 -1.03 -3.47 5.03
N VAL A 69 -2.12 -3.26 5.76
CA VAL A 69 -2.13 -3.27 7.23
C VAL A 69 -1.77 -4.66 7.77
N SER A 70 -2.29 -5.72 7.16
CA SER A 70 -1.97 -7.08 7.57
C SER A 70 -0.48 -7.37 7.36
N LEU A 71 0.09 -7.01 6.20
CA LEU A 71 1.52 -7.18 5.92
C LEU A 71 2.39 -6.42 6.93
N ALA A 72 2.05 -5.17 7.21
CA ALA A 72 2.76 -4.36 8.20
C ALA A 72 2.69 -4.96 9.61
N ALA A 73 1.51 -5.42 10.03
CA ALA A 73 1.33 -6.06 11.33
C ALA A 73 2.18 -7.33 11.46
N HIS A 74 2.23 -8.18 10.42
CA HIS A 74 3.08 -9.37 10.44
C HIS A 74 4.56 -9.02 10.58
N VAL A 75 5.05 -8.03 9.83
CA VAL A 75 6.47 -7.64 9.89
C VAL A 75 6.84 -7.00 11.24
N LEU A 76 5.94 -6.23 11.84
CA LEU A 76 6.18 -5.57 13.13
C LEU A 76 6.13 -6.53 14.32
N LEU A 77 5.31 -7.58 14.25
CA LEU A 77 5.16 -8.57 15.31
C LEU A 77 6.21 -9.68 15.24
N GLU A 78 7.00 -9.76 14.17
CA GLU A 78 8.12 -10.69 14.09
C GLU A 78 9.19 -10.33 15.13
N PRO A 79 9.72 -11.32 15.88
CA PRO A 79 10.79 -11.09 16.83
C PRO A 79 12.04 -10.53 16.14
N VAL A 80 12.64 -9.52 16.75
CA VAL A 80 13.87 -8.87 16.29
C VAL A 80 14.87 -8.84 17.42
N ASP A 81 16.11 -9.20 17.14
CA ASP A 81 17.20 -9.08 18.10
C ASP A 81 17.91 -7.75 17.85
N LEU A 82 17.71 -6.78 18.74
CA LEU A 82 18.35 -5.47 18.67
C LEU A 82 19.42 -5.39 19.76
N PRO A 83 20.70 -5.20 19.42
CA PRO A 83 21.72 -4.95 20.43
C PRO A 83 21.41 -3.64 21.18
N GLU A 84 21.61 -3.67 22.51
CA GLU A 84 21.47 -2.49 23.39
C GLU A 84 22.36 -1.31 22.96
#